data_AF-A0A8X6FMQ8-F1
#
_entry.id   AF-A0A8X6FMQ8-F1
#
_cell.length_a   1.000
_cell.length_b   1.000
_cell.length_c   1.000
_cell.angle_alpha   90.00
_cell.angle_beta   90.00
_cell.angle_gamma   90.00
#
_symmetry.space_group_name_H-M   'P 1'
#
loop_
_entity.id
_entity.type
_entity.pdbx_description
1 polymer ?
#
loop_
_entity_poly.entity_id
_entity_poly.type
_entity_poly.pdbx_seq_one_letter_code
_entity_poly.pdbx_strand_id
1 'polypeptide(L)'
;MKVFSVVALLFVGLGATIATHLSDCSGDQCEEFSPMRQLNEIRKFPNKEQLAVLCPIAFKYIECTFDTIKECTGIDIEELMLNESLSEWNMFLVSMESLLVDLCDEDSSFHKDYIASADCVWRVIDEEPNPECELQGIKRGREFLNATGISPEDMDENQRAEINCLEMPAIAACITSYLQRHCGEAARRAVLHVVREFKPLIQQECSSDNVLKLKRDFLDYLNLEDEEKHAYHSVFEILKRR
;
A
#
# COMPACT_ATOMS: atom_id res chain seq x y z
N MET A 1 -1.18 5.71 17.97
CA MET A 1 -0.58 5.31 16.69
C MET A 1 -1.39 6.01 15.62
N LYS A 2 -0.85 7.07 15.00
CA LYS A 2 -1.57 7.81 13.96
C LYS A 2 -1.56 6.92 12.72
N VAL A 3 -2.73 6.62 12.16
CA VAL A 3 -2.84 5.88 10.89
C VAL A 3 -2.09 6.70 9.85
N PHE A 4 -0.87 6.28 9.54
CA PHE A 4 -0.03 6.98 8.59
C PHE A 4 -0.70 6.83 7.23
N SER A 5 -1.00 7.98 6.61
CA SER A 5 -1.53 8.04 5.25
C SER A 5 -0.77 7.10 4.33
N VAL A 6 -1.45 6.48 3.38
CA VAL A 6 -0.84 5.75 2.27
C VAL A 6 0.35 6.50 1.66
N VAL A 7 0.28 7.82 1.47
CA VAL A 7 1.42 8.65 0.99
C VAL A 7 2.54 8.76 2.02
N ALA A 8 2.21 8.88 3.29
CA ALA A 8 3.20 8.83 4.36
C ALA A 8 3.79 7.41 4.51
N LEU A 9 3.04 6.34 4.27
CA LEU A 9 3.55 4.95 4.24
C LEU A 9 4.43 4.71 3.02
N LEU A 10 4.13 5.34 1.88
CA LEU A 10 4.96 5.33 0.68
C LEU A 10 6.33 5.96 0.97
N PHE A 11 6.37 7.11 1.64
CA PHE A 11 7.64 7.83 1.92
C PHE A 11 8.34 7.42 3.24
N VAL A 12 7.60 7.10 4.31
CA VAL A 12 8.15 6.57 5.58
C VAL A 12 8.54 5.10 5.43
N GLY A 13 7.84 4.34 4.57
CA GLY A 13 8.25 3.00 4.16
C GLY A 13 9.63 3.03 3.51
N LEU A 14 9.86 3.95 2.56
CA LEU A 14 11.19 4.19 1.99
C LEU A 14 12.23 4.45 3.09
N GLY A 15 12.03 5.44 3.97
CA GLY A 15 13.03 5.81 4.98
C GLY A 15 13.31 4.76 6.07
N ALA A 16 12.27 4.08 6.56
CA ALA A 16 12.41 3.13 7.68
C ALA A 16 12.96 1.76 7.24
N THR A 17 12.70 1.32 6.01
CA THR A 17 13.17 0.01 5.51
C THR A 17 14.55 0.06 4.86
N ILE A 18 14.95 1.21 4.29
CA ILE A 18 16.33 1.47 3.84
C ILE A 18 17.31 1.30 5.00
N ALA A 19 16.97 1.77 6.20
CA ALA A 19 17.84 1.66 7.37
C ALA A 19 18.07 0.21 7.86
N THR A 20 17.15 -0.72 7.59
CA THR A 20 17.22 -2.09 8.14
C THR A 20 17.78 -3.13 7.18
N HIS A 21 17.61 -2.96 5.86
CA HIS A 21 18.16 -3.89 4.85
C HIS A 21 19.49 -3.45 4.25
N LEU A 22 19.80 -2.14 4.29
CA LEU A 22 21.08 -1.59 3.82
C LEU A 22 22.07 -1.37 4.97
N SER A 23 21.92 -2.05 6.10
CA SER A 23 22.93 -1.99 7.17
C SER A 23 24.32 -2.40 6.67
N ASP A 24 24.38 -3.23 5.62
CA ASP A 24 25.61 -3.63 4.94
C ASP A 24 25.94 -2.76 3.70
N CYS A 25 24.96 -2.00 3.19
CA CYS A 25 25.06 -1.19 1.98
C CYS A 25 24.78 0.29 2.28
N SER A 26 25.51 0.93 3.19
CA SER A 26 25.55 2.40 3.43
C SER A 26 24.32 3.20 2.94
N GLY A 27 23.16 2.98 3.54
CA GLY A 27 21.88 3.60 3.15
C GLY A 27 21.86 5.15 3.19
N ASP A 28 22.86 5.76 3.83
CA ASP A 28 23.00 7.21 3.98
C ASP A 28 23.42 7.92 2.67
N GLN A 29 23.87 7.19 1.64
CA GLN A 29 24.40 7.79 0.39
C GLN A 29 23.34 8.59 -0.37
N CYS A 30 22.07 8.21 -0.27
CA CYS A 30 20.98 8.86 -0.99
C CYS A 30 20.22 9.89 -0.14
N GLU A 31 20.64 10.12 1.11
CA GLU A 31 19.93 11.00 2.05
C GLU A 31 19.84 12.45 1.54
N GLU A 32 20.84 12.90 0.78
CA GLU A 32 20.82 14.24 0.17
C GLU A 32 19.67 14.44 -0.84
N PHE A 33 19.20 13.35 -1.45
CA PHE A 33 18.07 13.33 -2.37
C PHE A 33 16.74 12.96 -1.70
N SER A 34 16.75 12.65 -0.39
CA SER A 34 15.56 12.22 0.33
C SER A 34 14.47 13.30 0.27
N PRO A 35 13.27 13.00 -0.28
CA PRO A 35 12.16 13.94 -0.31
C PRO A 35 11.56 14.18 1.09
N MET A 36 11.99 13.39 2.09
CA MET A 36 11.44 13.43 3.45
C MET A 36 11.56 14.79 4.11
N ARG A 37 12.65 15.52 3.87
CA ARG A 37 12.83 16.85 4.46
C ARG A 37 11.74 17.81 3.99
N GLN A 38 11.50 17.88 2.68
CA GLN A 38 10.49 18.73 2.07
C GLN A 38 9.07 18.26 2.44
N LEU A 39 8.83 16.94 2.48
CA LEU A 39 7.55 16.38 2.90
C LEU A 39 7.21 16.74 4.37
N ASN A 40 8.21 16.68 5.25
CA ASN A 40 8.08 17.07 6.66
C ASN A 40 7.74 18.56 6.84
N GLU A 41 8.18 19.41 5.90
CA GLU A 41 7.84 20.84 5.88
C GLU A 41 6.41 21.10 5.39
N ILE A 42 5.95 20.32 4.39
CA ILE A 42 4.61 20.47 3.80
C ILE A 42 3.51 20.11 4.81
N ARG A 43 3.74 19.11 5.68
CA ARG A 43 2.81 18.66 6.75
C ARG A 43 1.39 18.32 6.29
N LYS A 44 1.18 18.14 4.98
CA LYS A 44 -0.07 17.71 4.34
C LYS A 44 0.25 16.94 3.07
N PHE A 45 -0.76 16.46 2.34
CA PHE A 45 -0.50 15.91 1.01
C PHE A 45 -0.03 16.99 0.04
N PRO A 46 1.05 16.75 -0.73
CA PRO A 46 1.49 17.65 -1.76
C PRO A 46 0.37 17.97 -2.75
N ASN A 47 0.12 19.25 -2.96
CA ASN A 47 -0.73 19.70 -4.07
C ASN A 47 0.05 19.69 -5.40
N LYS A 48 -0.57 20.16 -6.48
CA LYS A 48 0.03 20.15 -7.82
C LYS A 48 1.37 20.89 -7.86
N GLU A 49 1.44 22.10 -7.30
CA GLU A 49 2.65 22.91 -7.30
C GLU A 49 3.77 22.27 -6.47
N GLN A 50 3.41 21.63 -5.35
CA GLN A 50 4.36 20.92 -4.50
C GLN A 50 4.88 19.65 -5.18
N LEU A 51 4.04 18.91 -5.90
CA LEU A 51 4.47 17.75 -6.68
C LEU A 51 5.45 18.15 -7.79
N ALA A 52 5.24 19.28 -8.47
CA ALA A 52 6.18 19.77 -9.49
C ALA A 52 7.61 19.97 -8.95
N VAL A 53 7.75 20.27 -7.65
CA VAL A 53 9.05 20.39 -6.97
C VAL A 53 9.54 19.04 -6.43
N LEU A 54 8.65 18.24 -5.84
CA LEU A 54 9.00 16.97 -5.19
C LEU A 54 9.32 15.86 -6.18
N CYS A 55 8.61 15.77 -7.30
CA CYS A 55 8.77 14.69 -8.28
C CYS A 55 10.21 14.54 -8.78
N PRO A 56 10.89 15.60 -9.25
CA PRO A 56 12.29 15.49 -9.65
C PRO A 56 13.24 15.06 -8.51
N ILE A 57 12.92 15.37 -7.26
CA ILE A 57 13.70 14.99 -6.07
C ILE A 57 13.49 13.51 -5.77
N ALA A 58 12.23 13.06 -5.78
CA ALA A 58 11.86 11.67 -5.55
C ALA A 58 12.45 10.74 -6.63
N PHE A 59 12.47 11.15 -7.90
CA PHE A 59 13.13 10.37 -8.96
C PHE A 59 14.63 10.21 -8.70
N LYS A 60 15.34 11.30 -8.37
CA LYS A 60 16.77 11.22 -8.02
C LYS A 60 17.04 10.31 -6.83
N TYR A 61 16.14 10.32 -5.85
CA TYR A 61 16.25 9.44 -4.69
C TYR A 61 16.12 7.96 -5.07
N ILE A 62 15.14 7.63 -5.90
CA ILE A 62 14.93 6.27 -6.40
C ILE A 62 16.10 5.83 -7.30
N GLU A 63 16.53 6.69 -8.23
CA GLU A 63 17.70 6.43 -9.09
C GLU A 63 18.96 6.15 -8.25
N CYS A 64 19.26 7.01 -7.26
CA CYS A 64 20.37 6.79 -6.34
C CYS A 64 20.22 5.46 -5.58
N THR A 65 19.01 5.15 -5.09
CA THR A 65 18.74 3.91 -4.36
C THR A 65 19.03 2.69 -5.25
N PHE A 66 18.59 2.72 -6.50
CA PHE A 66 18.87 1.65 -7.45
C PHE A 66 20.34 1.51 -7.81
N ASP A 67 21.05 2.62 -8.02
CA ASP A 67 22.49 2.63 -8.24
C ASP A 67 23.24 2.03 -7.05
N THR A 68 22.89 2.42 -5.82
CA THR A 68 23.47 1.86 -4.59
C THR A 68 23.21 0.36 -4.47
N ILE A 69 22.01 -0.12 -4.79
CA ILE A 69 21.70 -1.57 -4.79
C ILE A 69 22.57 -2.29 -5.80
N LYS A 70 22.69 -1.76 -7.01
CA LYS A 70 23.48 -2.36 -8.08
C LYS A 70 24.96 -2.40 -7.72
N GLU A 71 25.50 -1.34 -7.15
CA GLU A 71 26.88 -1.30 -6.66
C GLU A 71 27.13 -2.31 -5.53
N CYS A 72 26.15 -2.48 -4.63
CA CYS A 72 26.30 -3.37 -3.48
C CYS A 72 26.11 -4.86 -3.82
N THR A 73 25.13 -5.17 -4.67
CA THR A 73 24.68 -6.56 -4.95
C THR A 73 25.14 -7.08 -6.32
N GLY A 74 25.51 -6.19 -7.24
CA GLY A 74 25.77 -6.51 -8.64
C GLY A 74 24.52 -6.72 -9.50
N ILE A 75 23.32 -6.62 -8.91
CA ILE A 75 22.03 -6.87 -9.57
C ILE A 75 21.45 -5.54 -10.06
N ASP A 76 21.03 -5.47 -11.32
CA ASP A 76 20.35 -4.29 -11.85
C ASP A 76 18.82 -4.34 -11.66
N ILE A 77 18.16 -3.21 -11.88
CA ILE A 77 16.70 -3.08 -11.69
C ILE A 77 15.94 -4.06 -12.60
N GLU A 78 16.41 -4.27 -13.83
CA GLU A 78 15.74 -5.15 -14.79
C GLU A 78 15.75 -6.60 -14.28
N GLU A 79 16.87 -7.04 -13.71
CA GLU A 79 17.00 -8.33 -13.02
C GLU A 79 16.18 -8.38 -11.72
N LEU A 80 16.07 -7.24 -10.99
CA LEU A 80 15.15 -7.07 -9.87
C LEU A 80 13.66 -7.06 -10.28
N MET A 81 13.31 -6.93 -11.54
CA MET A 81 11.92 -7.02 -11.99
C MET A 81 11.57 -8.44 -12.46
N LEU A 82 12.57 -9.21 -12.88
CA LEU A 82 12.38 -10.53 -13.50
C LEU A 82 12.48 -11.70 -12.51
N ASN A 83 13.06 -11.48 -11.34
CA ASN A 83 13.27 -12.55 -10.38
C ASN A 83 12.05 -12.67 -9.42
N GLU A 84 11.21 -13.67 -9.63
CA GLU A 84 10.03 -13.90 -8.77
C GLU A 84 10.39 -14.30 -7.33
N SER A 85 11.64 -14.67 -7.05
CA SER A 85 12.11 -15.01 -5.70
C SER A 85 12.63 -13.82 -4.91
N LEU A 86 12.44 -12.60 -5.42
CA LEU A 86 13.01 -11.42 -4.78
C LEU A 86 12.37 -11.16 -3.44
N SER A 87 13.19 -10.58 -2.55
CA SER A 87 12.74 -10.12 -1.25
C SER A 87 11.57 -9.13 -1.42
N GLU A 88 10.68 -9.12 -0.43
CA GLU A 88 9.58 -8.15 -0.28
C GLU A 88 10.03 -6.71 -0.60
N TRP A 89 11.27 -6.39 -0.27
CA TRP A 89 11.86 -5.08 -0.51
C TRP A 89 12.00 -4.69 -1.99
N ASN A 90 12.40 -5.61 -2.86
CA ASN A 90 12.56 -5.29 -4.29
C ASN A 90 11.19 -5.03 -4.94
N MET A 91 10.19 -5.84 -4.59
CA MET A 91 8.81 -5.61 -5.01
C MET A 91 8.28 -4.28 -4.49
N PHE A 92 8.64 -3.89 -3.27
CA PHE A 92 8.30 -2.58 -2.73
C PHE A 92 8.91 -1.45 -3.54
N LEU A 93 10.21 -1.51 -3.85
CA LEU A 93 10.86 -0.46 -4.64
C LEU A 93 10.30 -0.33 -6.06
N VAL A 94 10.05 -1.45 -6.75
CA VAL A 94 9.45 -1.43 -8.09
C VAL A 94 8.02 -0.87 -8.05
N SER A 95 7.23 -1.26 -7.04
CA SER A 95 5.87 -0.72 -6.85
C SER A 95 5.89 0.77 -6.53
N MET A 96 6.88 1.22 -5.76
CA MET A 96 7.12 2.62 -5.42
C MET A 96 7.50 3.46 -6.64
N GLU A 97 8.42 2.97 -7.47
CA GLU A 97 8.82 3.61 -8.72
C GLU A 97 7.62 3.75 -9.66
N SER A 98 6.89 2.65 -9.89
CA SER A 98 5.69 2.64 -10.75
C SER A 98 4.67 3.67 -10.26
N LEU A 99 4.39 3.69 -8.95
CA LEU A 99 3.48 4.66 -8.38
C LEU A 99 3.99 6.10 -8.50
N LEU A 100 5.29 6.33 -8.34
CA LEU A 100 5.89 7.65 -8.49
C LEU A 100 5.77 8.14 -9.95
N VAL A 101 6.04 7.27 -10.93
CA VAL A 101 5.84 7.57 -12.36
C VAL A 101 4.42 8.02 -12.61
N ASP A 102 3.43 7.25 -12.16
CA ASP A 102 2.03 7.61 -12.31
C ASP A 102 1.66 8.88 -11.53
N LEU A 103 2.19 9.09 -10.33
CA LEU A 103 1.90 10.29 -9.54
C LEU A 103 2.46 11.56 -10.18
N CYS A 104 3.61 11.45 -10.85
CA CYS A 104 4.36 12.59 -11.38
C CYS A 104 4.06 12.89 -12.84
N ASP A 105 3.42 11.96 -13.57
CA ASP A 105 2.88 12.21 -14.90
C ASP A 105 1.52 12.94 -14.80
N GLU A 106 1.50 14.22 -15.19
CA GLU A 106 0.27 15.04 -15.18
C GLU A 106 -0.86 14.47 -16.06
N ASP A 107 -0.51 13.66 -17.06
CA ASP A 107 -1.47 13.04 -17.97
C ASP A 107 -2.02 11.71 -17.44
N SER A 108 -1.39 11.13 -16.42
CA SER A 108 -1.85 9.87 -15.83
C SER A 108 -3.22 10.02 -15.15
N SER A 109 -3.99 8.93 -15.15
CA SER A 109 -5.27 8.91 -14.43
C SER A 109 -5.08 9.02 -12.91
N PHE A 110 -3.99 8.47 -12.38
CA PHE A 110 -3.70 8.49 -10.95
C PHE A 110 -3.35 9.90 -10.47
N HIS A 111 -2.52 10.64 -11.20
CA HIS A 111 -2.21 12.04 -10.88
C HIS A 111 -3.49 12.87 -10.80
N LYS A 112 -4.37 12.74 -11.80
CA LYS A 112 -5.63 13.48 -11.87
C LYS A 112 -6.53 13.16 -10.68
N ASP A 113 -6.68 11.88 -10.34
CA ASP A 113 -7.48 11.44 -9.21
C ASP A 113 -6.88 11.84 -7.85
N TYR A 114 -5.56 11.77 -7.72
CA TYR A 114 -4.81 12.23 -6.55
C TYR A 114 -5.00 13.73 -6.33
N ILE A 115 -4.71 14.58 -7.34
CA ILE A 115 -4.85 16.05 -7.21
C ILE A 115 -6.29 16.44 -6.87
N ALA A 116 -7.27 15.78 -7.49
CA ALA A 116 -8.69 16.06 -7.25
C ALA A 116 -9.15 15.70 -5.82
N SER A 117 -8.44 14.80 -5.12
CA SER A 117 -8.87 14.26 -3.82
C SER A 117 -7.94 14.61 -2.65
N ALA A 118 -6.69 14.99 -2.90
CA ALA A 118 -5.64 15.16 -1.88
C ALA A 118 -6.06 16.05 -0.70
N ASP A 119 -6.60 17.25 -0.97
CA ASP A 119 -7.01 18.18 0.09
C ASP A 119 -8.18 17.64 0.95
N CYS A 120 -9.08 16.85 0.37
CA CYS A 120 -10.14 16.20 1.13
C CYS A 120 -9.59 15.06 1.98
N VAL A 121 -8.83 14.15 1.36
CA VAL A 121 -8.27 12.98 2.04
C VAL A 121 -7.38 13.43 3.21
N TRP A 122 -6.61 14.51 3.04
CA TRP A 122 -5.81 15.09 4.12
C TRP A 122 -6.68 15.51 5.31
N ARG A 123 -7.74 16.30 5.06
CA ARG A 123 -8.65 16.75 6.13
C ARG A 123 -9.31 15.58 6.85
N VAL A 124 -9.79 14.60 6.10
CA VAL A 124 -10.39 13.39 6.68
C VAL A 124 -9.41 12.65 7.59
N ILE A 125 -8.14 12.51 7.16
CA ILE A 125 -7.12 11.81 7.96
C ILE A 125 -6.66 12.63 9.18
N ASP A 126 -6.57 13.95 9.05
CA ASP A 126 -6.09 14.84 10.12
C ASP A 126 -7.16 15.12 11.18
N GLU A 127 -8.40 15.36 10.76
CA GLU A 127 -9.52 15.72 11.65
C GLU A 127 -10.16 14.49 12.29
N GLU A 128 -10.26 13.39 11.55
CA GLU A 128 -10.82 12.12 12.00
C GLU A 128 -9.87 10.98 11.63
N PRO A 129 -8.69 10.88 12.27
CA PRO A 129 -7.85 9.70 12.09
C PRO A 129 -8.72 8.52 12.46
N ASN A 130 -9.06 7.70 11.46
CA ASN A 130 -10.00 6.61 11.60
C ASN A 130 -9.20 5.33 11.92
N PRO A 131 -8.89 5.04 13.21
CA PRO A 131 -8.29 3.76 13.58
C PRO A 131 -9.25 2.60 13.33
N GLU A 132 -10.50 2.88 12.98
CA GLU A 132 -11.56 1.89 12.88
C GLU A 132 -11.36 0.98 11.68
N CYS A 133 -10.83 1.43 10.54
CA CYS A 133 -10.64 0.51 9.40
C CYS A 133 -9.59 -0.58 9.66
N GLU A 134 -8.45 -0.23 10.27
CA GLU A 134 -7.43 -1.21 10.67
C GLU A 134 -7.98 -2.16 11.73
N LEU A 135 -8.56 -1.60 12.80
CA LEU A 135 -9.14 -2.39 13.89
C LEU A 135 -10.31 -3.27 13.43
N GLN A 136 -11.20 -2.76 12.57
CA GLN A 136 -12.33 -3.50 12.02
C GLN A 136 -11.86 -4.57 11.05
N GLY A 137 -10.87 -4.29 10.20
CA GLY A 137 -10.30 -5.27 9.28
C GLY A 137 -9.72 -6.47 10.03
N ILE A 138 -8.86 -6.19 11.02
CA ILE A 138 -8.27 -7.22 11.89
C ILE A 138 -9.36 -7.95 12.69
N LYS A 139 -10.29 -7.21 13.31
CA LYS A 139 -11.38 -7.78 14.09
C LYS A 139 -12.24 -8.71 13.23
N ARG A 140 -12.64 -8.28 12.04
CA ARG A 140 -13.46 -9.06 11.10
C ARG A 140 -12.74 -10.33 10.64
N GLY A 141 -11.45 -10.23 10.30
CA GLY A 141 -10.62 -11.39 9.97
C GLY A 141 -10.61 -12.42 11.09
N ARG A 142 -10.34 -11.97 12.32
CA ARG A 142 -10.33 -12.84 13.52
C ARG A 142 -11.69 -13.43 13.87
N GLU A 143 -12.75 -12.63 13.83
CA GLU A 143 -14.11 -13.10 14.13
C GLU A 143 -14.60 -14.14 13.11
N PHE A 144 -14.24 -13.99 11.83
CA PHE A 144 -14.51 -14.99 10.80
C PHE A 144 -13.83 -16.33 11.13
N LEU A 145 -12.58 -16.32 11.55
CA LEU A 145 -11.85 -17.57 11.83
C LEU A 145 -12.37 -18.29 13.07
N ASN A 146 -12.67 -17.52 14.12
CA ASN A 146 -13.35 -18.04 15.30
C ASN A 146 -14.68 -18.71 14.91
N ALA A 147 -15.43 -18.12 13.97
CA ALA A 147 -16.66 -18.70 13.45
C ALA A 147 -16.42 -19.99 12.62
N THR A 148 -15.25 -20.13 11.99
CA THR A 148 -14.83 -21.38 11.32
C THR A 148 -14.26 -22.45 12.26
N GLY A 149 -14.10 -22.15 13.55
CA GLY A 149 -13.59 -23.08 14.56
C GLY A 149 -12.06 -23.18 14.64
N ILE A 150 -11.33 -22.21 14.07
CA ILE A 150 -9.87 -22.12 14.14
C ILE A 150 -9.48 -21.13 15.23
N SER A 151 -8.83 -21.58 16.31
CA SER A 151 -8.35 -20.70 17.39
C SER A 151 -7.05 -19.99 16.97
N PRO A 152 -6.84 -18.69 17.29
CA PRO A 152 -5.59 -17.97 17.01
C PRO A 152 -4.33 -18.64 17.55
N GLU A 153 -4.44 -19.34 18.67
CA GLU A 153 -3.35 -20.06 19.32
C GLU A 153 -2.98 -21.37 18.61
N ASP A 154 -3.92 -21.91 17.82
CA ASP A 154 -3.77 -23.18 17.10
C ASP A 154 -3.43 -22.97 15.61
N MET A 155 -3.29 -21.72 15.17
CA MET A 155 -2.99 -21.39 13.77
C MET A 155 -1.57 -21.76 13.40
N ASP A 156 -1.41 -22.62 12.41
CA ASP A 156 -0.14 -22.82 11.73
C ASP A 156 0.24 -21.61 10.86
N GLU A 157 1.47 -21.62 10.31
CA GLU A 157 1.98 -20.53 9.48
C GLU A 157 1.14 -20.31 8.21
N ASN A 158 0.60 -21.37 7.61
CA ASN A 158 -0.24 -21.27 6.42
C ASN A 158 -1.59 -20.62 6.74
N GLN A 159 -2.20 -21.01 7.86
CA GLN A 159 -3.44 -20.41 8.34
C GLN A 159 -3.22 -18.93 8.67
N ARG A 160 -2.12 -18.58 9.32
CA ARG A 160 -1.77 -17.18 9.59
C ARG A 160 -1.62 -16.36 8.31
N ALA A 161 -0.94 -16.91 7.32
CA ALA A 161 -0.77 -16.30 6.01
C ALA A 161 -2.13 -16.09 5.31
N GLU A 162 -3.02 -17.09 5.35
CA GLU A 162 -4.39 -16.98 4.81
C GLU A 162 -5.23 -15.88 5.47
N ILE A 163 -4.98 -15.58 6.74
CA ILE A 163 -5.71 -14.55 7.49
C ILE A 163 -5.27 -13.17 7.10
N ASN A 164 -3.96 -12.96 6.96
CA ASN A 164 -3.42 -11.71 6.46
C ASN A 164 -3.99 -11.40 5.06
N CYS A 165 -4.26 -12.44 4.26
CA CYS A 165 -4.93 -12.36 2.97
C CYS A 165 -6.41 -12.01 3.01
N LEU A 166 -7.04 -11.99 4.18
CA LEU A 166 -8.39 -11.46 4.38
C LEU A 166 -8.34 -10.09 5.05
N GLU A 167 -7.49 -9.94 6.06
CA GLU A 167 -7.34 -8.70 6.84
C GLU A 167 -6.87 -7.54 5.95
N MET A 168 -5.78 -7.70 5.20
CA MET A 168 -5.24 -6.61 4.37
C MET A 168 -6.22 -6.11 3.29
N PRO A 169 -6.86 -7.00 2.50
CA PRO A 169 -7.92 -6.57 1.58
C PRO A 169 -9.12 -5.95 2.29
N ALA A 170 -9.50 -6.43 3.48
CA ALA A 170 -10.61 -5.87 4.25
C ALA A 170 -10.30 -4.45 4.75
N ILE A 171 -9.07 -4.21 5.22
CA ILE A 171 -8.59 -2.88 5.63
C ILE A 171 -8.60 -1.95 4.41
N ALA A 172 -8.01 -2.37 3.29
CA ALA A 172 -7.98 -1.60 2.06
C ALA A 172 -9.40 -1.29 1.53
N ALA A 173 -10.33 -2.25 1.62
CA ALA A 173 -11.72 -2.05 1.23
C ALA A 173 -12.47 -1.08 2.15
N CYS A 174 -12.25 -1.17 3.47
CA CYS A 174 -12.80 -0.21 4.42
C CYS A 174 -12.29 1.21 4.13
N ILE A 175 -10.97 1.39 3.96
CA ILE A 175 -10.36 2.68 3.62
C ILE A 175 -10.94 3.21 2.29
N THR A 176 -11.06 2.34 1.29
CA THR A 176 -11.62 2.70 -0.02
C THR A 176 -13.07 3.17 0.09
N SER A 177 -13.92 2.44 0.80
CA SER A 177 -15.33 2.82 1.05
C SER A 177 -15.43 4.12 1.85
N TYR A 178 -14.62 4.25 2.90
CA TYR A 178 -14.59 5.43 3.75
C TYR A 178 -14.19 6.67 2.95
N LEU A 179 -13.09 6.62 2.21
CA LEU A 179 -12.64 7.75 1.39
C LEU A 179 -13.59 8.04 0.23
N GLN A 180 -14.25 7.03 -0.35
CA GLN A 180 -15.31 7.26 -1.34
C GLN A 180 -16.48 8.06 -0.75
N ARG A 181 -16.96 7.69 0.44
CA ARG A 181 -18.10 8.35 1.09
C ARG A 181 -17.78 9.79 1.48
N HIS A 182 -16.56 10.06 1.94
CA HIS A 182 -16.18 11.38 2.46
C HIS A 182 -15.53 12.29 1.41
N CYS A 183 -14.80 11.72 0.44
CA CYS A 183 -14.01 12.47 -0.54
C CYS A 183 -14.37 12.17 -2.00
N GLY A 184 -15.37 11.32 -2.23
CA GLY A 184 -15.91 11.04 -3.56
C GLY A 184 -15.09 10.04 -4.37
N GLU A 185 -15.54 9.85 -5.61
CA GLU A 185 -15.06 8.77 -6.48
C GLU A 185 -13.58 8.92 -6.89
N ALA A 186 -13.05 10.14 -6.98
CA ALA A 186 -11.63 10.37 -7.27
C ALA A 186 -10.72 9.78 -6.16
N ALA A 187 -11.10 9.97 -4.88
CA ALA A 187 -10.37 9.39 -3.77
C ALA A 187 -10.40 7.85 -3.80
N ARG A 188 -11.56 7.27 -4.13
CA ARG A 188 -11.72 5.82 -4.31
C ARG A 188 -10.76 5.29 -5.36
N ARG A 189 -10.74 5.89 -6.55
CA ARG A 189 -9.88 5.45 -7.65
C ARG A 189 -8.40 5.62 -7.33
N ALA A 190 -8.00 6.71 -6.68
CA ALA A 190 -6.62 6.92 -6.24
C ALA A 190 -6.17 5.81 -5.28
N VAL A 191 -6.99 5.45 -4.29
CA VAL A 191 -6.66 4.36 -3.35
C VAL A 191 -6.59 3.00 -4.05
N LEU A 192 -7.55 2.69 -4.92
CA LEU A 192 -7.54 1.45 -5.70
C LEU A 192 -6.34 1.36 -6.65
N HIS A 193 -5.81 2.50 -7.12
CA HIS A 193 -4.57 2.55 -7.89
C HIS A 193 -3.38 2.12 -7.03
N VAL A 194 -3.23 2.68 -5.82
CA VAL A 194 -2.18 2.24 -4.89
C VAL A 194 -2.32 0.74 -4.57
N VAL A 195 -3.53 0.26 -4.26
CA VAL A 195 -3.75 -1.17 -3.98
C VAL A 195 -3.32 -2.06 -5.16
N ARG A 196 -3.48 -1.57 -6.39
CA ARG A 196 -3.05 -2.29 -7.60
C ARG A 196 -1.53 -2.34 -7.73
N GLU A 197 -0.85 -1.22 -7.51
CA GLU A 197 0.62 -1.16 -7.56
C GLU A 197 1.24 -2.05 -6.47
N PHE A 198 0.66 -2.05 -5.26
CA PHE A 198 1.16 -2.84 -4.13
C PHE A 198 0.62 -4.28 -4.08
N LYS A 199 -0.13 -4.70 -5.10
CA LYS A 199 -0.68 -6.06 -5.20
C LYS A 199 0.38 -7.15 -5.03
N PRO A 200 1.57 -7.09 -5.67
CA PRO A 200 2.57 -8.17 -5.56
C PRO A 200 2.98 -8.43 -4.10
N LEU A 201 3.16 -7.35 -3.33
CA LEU A 201 3.48 -7.42 -1.90
C LEU A 201 2.35 -8.05 -1.09
N ILE A 202 1.13 -7.56 -1.30
CA ILE A 202 -0.05 -8.07 -0.58
C ILE A 202 -0.31 -9.55 -0.91
N GLN A 203 0.02 -9.99 -2.13
CA GLN A 203 -0.19 -11.37 -2.56
C GLN A 203 0.91 -12.34 -2.17
N GLN A 204 2.10 -11.88 -1.78
CA GLN A 204 3.19 -12.77 -1.39
C GLN A 204 2.83 -13.60 -0.15
N GLU A 205 2.09 -12.99 0.79
CA GLU A 205 1.60 -13.65 1.99
C GLU A 205 0.44 -14.63 1.70
N CYS A 206 -0.07 -14.70 0.46
CA CYS A 206 -1.24 -15.53 0.12
C CYS A 206 -0.83 -16.83 -0.56
N SER A 207 -0.73 -17.92 0.20
CA SER A 207 -0.09 -19.16 -0.27
C SER A 207 -1.01 -20.23 -0.89
N SER A 208 -2.35 -20.12 -0.86
CA SER A 208 -3.20 -21.30 -1.15
C SER A 208 -4.19 -21.21 -2.33
N ASP A 209 -4.42 -22.37 -2.96
CA ASP A 209 -5.47 -22.61 -3.96
C ASP A 209 -6.91 -22.49 -3.38
N ASN A 210 -7.04 -22.49 -2.05
CA ASN A 210 -8.32 -22.39 -1.33
C ASN A 210 -8.77 -20.94 -1.05
N VAL A 211 -7.94 -19.94 -1.38
CA VAL A 211 -8.23 -18.52 -1.14
C VAL A 211 -9.56 -18.07 -1.78
N LEU A 212 -9.98 -18.65 -2.91
CA LEU A 212 -11.24 -18.27 -3.55
C LEU A 212 -12.49 -18.69 -2.76
N LYS A 213 -12.44 -19.84 -2.08
CA LYS A 213 -13.54 -20.29 -1.22
C LYS A 213 -13.54 -19.47 0.07
N LEU A 214 -12.38 -19.34 0.71
CA LEU A 214 -12.22 -18.59 1.94
C LEU A 214 -12.63 -17.11 1.78
N LYS A 215 -12.23 -16.47 0.68
CA LYS A 215 -12.67 -15.11 0.30
C LYS A 215 -14.18 -15.00 0.18
N ARG A 216 -14.83 -15.97 -0.48
CA ARG A 216 -16.28 -15.93 -0.69
C ARG A 216 -17.01 -16.09 0.64
N ASP A 217 -16.60 -17.08 1.44
CA ASP A 217 -17.15 -17.33 2.76
C ASP A 217 -16.93 -16.12 3.69
N PHE A 218 -15.78 -15.44 3.58
CA PHE A 218 -15.49 -14.22 4.31
C PHE A 218 -16.39 -13.04 3.88
N LEU A 219 -16.53 -12.80 2.57
CA LEU A 219 -17.39 -11.72 2.06
C LEU A 219 -18.87 -11.95 2.43
N ASP A 220 -19.31 -13.21 2.43
CA ASP A 220 -20.66 -13.59 2.87
C ASP A 220 -20.82 -13.41 4.39
N TYR A 221 -19.79 -13.74 5.18
CA TYR A 221 -19.76 -13.53 6.63
C TYR A 221 -19.89 -12.06 7.02
N LEU A 222 -19.24 -11.16 6.28
CA LEU A 222 -19.24 -9.72 6.60
C LEU A 222 -20.63 -9.07 6.53
N ASN A 223 -21.58 -9.68 5.80
CA ASN A 223 -22.96 -9.20 5.65
C ASN A 223 -23.04 -7.67 5.37
N LEU A 224 -22.25 -7.20 4.41
CA LEU A 224 -22.08 -5.79 4.08
C LEU A 224 -23.27 -5.21 3.30
N GLU A 225 -23.56 -3.94 3.52
CA GLU A 225 -24.47 -3.14 2.70
C GLU A 225 -23.96 -3.01 1.25
N ASP A 226 -24.84 -2.76 0.27
CA ASP A 226 -24.51 -2.83 -1.16
C ASP A 226 -23.33 -1.92 -1.58
N GLU A 227 -23.24 -0.71 -1.04
CA GLU A 227 -22.13 0.22 -1.34
C GLU A 227 -20.79 -0.26 -0.78
N GLU A 228 -20.78 -0.76 0.46
CA GLU A 228 -19.58 -1.33 1.09
C GLU A 228 -19.15 -2.61 0.38
N LYS A 229 -20.12 -3.45 0.03
CA LYS A 229 -19.92 -4.69 -0.71
C LYS A 229 -19.22 -4.43 -2.04
N HIS A 230 -19.53 -3.34 -2.76
CA HIS A 230 -18.85 -2.97 -3.99
C HIS A 230 -17.36 -2.62 -3.77
N ALA A 231 -17.03 -1.89 -2.70
CA ALA A 231 -15.64 -1.56 -2.36
C ALA A 231 -14.83 -2.82 -2.01
N TYR A 232 -15.42 -3.70 -1.20
CA TYR A 232 -14.82 -4.99 -0.85
C TYR A 232 -14.60 -5.86 -2.09
N HIS A 233 -15.61 -6.04 -2.94
CA HIS A 233 -15.41 -6.77 -4.19
C HIS A 233 -14.32 -6.18 -5.06
N SER A 234 -14.27 -4.84 -5.21
CA SER A 234 -13.28 -4.17 -6.06
C SER A 234 -11.84 -4.46 -5.58
N VAL A 235 -11.57 -4.32 -4.29
CA VAL A 235 -10.24 -4.60 -3.71
C VAL A 235 -9.89 -6.07 -3.83
N PHE A 236 -10.79 -6.96 -3.44
CA PHE A 236 -10.52 -8.40 -3.50
C PHE A 236 -10.41 -8.94 -4.94
N GLU A 237 -11.01 -8.30 -5.95
CA GLU A 237 -10.78 -8.65 -7.36
C GLU A 237 -9.44 -8.13 -7.87
N ILE A 238 -9.01 -6.93 -7.48
CA ILE A 238 -7.65 -6.45 -7.77
C ILE A 238 -6.62 -7.44 -7.22
N LEU A 239 -6.81 -7.88 -5.98
CA LEU A 239 -5.89 -8.77 -5.26
C LEU A 239 -6.09 -10.26 -5.59
N LYS A 240 -6.88 -10.61 -6.61
CA LYS A 240 -7.01 -11.98 -7.09
C LYS A 240 -5.75 -12.40 -7.87
N ARG A 241 -5.15 -13.56 -7.55
CA ARG A 241 -4.08 -14.16 -8.37
C ARG A 241 -4.67 -14.64 -9.71
N ARG A 242 -3.91 -14.48 -10.80
CA ARG A 242 -4.29 -14.97 -12.13
C ARG A 242 -3.92 -16.44 -12.28
#